data_AF-A0A4Z2J0I1-F1
#
_entry.id   AF-A0A4Z2J0I1-F1
#
_cell.length_a   1.000
_cell.length_b   1.000
_cell.length_c   1.000
_cell.angle_alpha   90.00
_cell.angle_beta   90.00
_cell.angle_gamma   90.00
#
_symmetry.space_group_name_H-M   'P 1'
#
loop_
_entity.id
_entity.type
_entity.pdbx_description
1 polymer ?
#
loop_
_entity_poly.entity_id
_entity_poly.type
_entity_poly.pdbx_seq_one_letter_code
_entity_poly.pdbx_strand_id
1 'polypeptide(L)'
;MVTQSLSEIADKVYNLYNGYTSGKEQQMAYNTLMEIPPPLLYRVQHHYNSHYEKFGDFVWRSEDELGPRKANLILHRGEKISHYCRSLLRSTHIQSRTDTMAYVYCRSEEGRPPTSVSQVTGGF
;
A
#
# COMPACT_ATOMS: atom_id res chain seq x y z
N MET A 1 -12.78 6.61 -1.66
CA MET A 1 -11.60 5.74 -1.45
C MET A 1 -11.92 4.41 -2.11
N VAL A 2 -10.97 3.88 -2.89
CA VAL A 2 -11.13 2.82 -3.91
C VAL A 2 -12.08 1.69 -3.46
N THR A 3 -13.15 1.47 -4.22
CA THR A 3 -14.25 0.52 -3.96
C THR A 3 -14.09 -0.83 -4.66
N GLN A 4 -12.90 -1.16 -5.19
CA GLN A 4 -12.65 -2.46 -5.82
C GLN A 4 -12.05 -3.42 -4.82
N SER A 5 -12.61 -4.62 -4.72
CA SER A 5 -12.03 -5.66 -3.87
C SER A 5 -10.71 -6.14 -4.49
N LEU A 6 -9.72 -6.46 -3.66
CA LEU A 6 -8.40 -6.90 -4.16
C LEU A 6 -8.49 -8.24 -4.90
N SER A 7 -9.54 -9.02 -4.62
CA SER A 7 -9.92 -10.21 -5.38
C SER A 7 -10.33 -9.85 -6.80
N GLU A 8 -11.19 -8.85 -7.00
CA GLU A 8 -11.60 -8.41 -8.35
C GLU A 8 -10.41 -7.97 -9.20
N ILE A 9 -9.41 -7.32 -8.59
CA ILE A 9 -8.19 -6.93 -9.30
C ILE A 9 -7.38 -8.17 -9.70
N ALA A 10 -7.27 -9.18 -8.82
CA ALA A 10 -6.59 -10.43 -9.15
C ALA A 10 -7.31 -11.18 -10.29
N ASP A 11 -8.64 -11.27 -10.24
CA ASP A 11 -9.46 -11.92 -11.26
C ASP A 11 -9.35 -11.17 -12.60
N LYS A 12 -9.36 -9.84 -12.56
CA LYS A 12 -9.15 -9.00 -13.75
C LYS A 12 -7.78 -9.24 -14.38
N VAL A 13 -6.72 -9.29 -13.58
CA VAL A 13 -5.35 -9.55 -14.07
C VAL A 13 -5.26 -10.96 -14.67
N TYR A 14 -5.85 -11.96 -14.02
CA TYR A 14 -5.93 -13.32 -14.56
C TYR A 14 -6.64 -13.37 -15.92
N ASN A 15 -7.77 -12.68 -16.05
CA ASN A 15 -8.49 -12.60 -17.32
C ASN A 15 -7.68 -11.88 -18.41
N LEU A 16 -6.95 -10.80 -18.07
CA LEU A 16 -6.06 -10.11 -19.00
C LEU A 16 -4.89 -10.99 -19.44
N TYR A 17 -4.34 -11.82 -18.55
CA TYR A 17 -3.28 -12.80 -18.87
C TYR A 17 -3.79 -13.97 -19.70
N ASN A 18 -5.08 -14.31 -19.63
CA ASN A 18 -5.68 -15.36 -20.45
C ASN A 18 -6.35 -14.85 -21.73
N GLY A 19 -6.42 -13.54 -21.94
CA GLY A 19 -7.05 -12.93 -23.13
C GLY A 19 -6.32 -13.23 -24.45
N TYR A 20 -5.17 -13.91 -24.41
CA TYR A 20 -4.30 -14.20 -25.54
C TYR A 20 -3.97 -12.94 -26.36
N THR A 21 -2.94 -12.22 -25.89
CA THR A 21 -1.99 -11.46 -26.73
C THR A 21 -2.47 -10.19 -27.44
N SER A 22 -3.35 -9.37 -26.85
CA SER A 22 -3.40 -7.95 -27.24
C SER A 22 -2.37 -7.15 -26.46
N GLY A 23 -1.45 -6.47 -27.14
CA GLY A 23 -0.51 -5.54 -26.47
C GLY A 23 -1.22 -4.46 -25.64
N LYS A 24 -2.49 -4.16 -25.95
CA LYS A 24 -3.34 -3.28 -25.13
C LYS A 24 -3.72 -3.92 -23.78
N GLU A 25 -4.01 -5.21 -23.75
CA GLU A 25 -4.34 -5.94 -22.52
C GLU A 25 -3.12 -6.09 -21.62
N GLN A 26 -1.96 -6.41 -22.20
CA GLN A 26 -0.68 -6.43 -21.49
C GLN A 26 -0.38 -5.07 -20.86
N GLN A 27 -0.53 -3.98 -21.62
CA GLN A 27 -0.31 -2.64 -21.10
C GLN A 27 -1.36 -2.25 -20.05
N MET A 28 -2.62 -2.69 -20.19
CA MET A 28 -3.67 -2.46 -19.20
C MET A 28 -3.40 -3.22 -17.90
N ALA A 29 -2.94 -4.48 -17.97
CA ALA A 29 -2.55 -5.27 -16.81
C ALA A 29 -1.37 -4.60 -16.08
N TYR A 30 -0.33 -4.22 -16.84
CA TYR A 30 0.83 -3.51 -16.29
C TYR A 30 0.43 -2.19 -15.61
N ASN A 31 -0.39 -1.36 -16.27
CA ASN A 31 -0.86 -0.09 -15.70
C ASN A 31 -1.67 -0.31 -14.43
N THR A 32 -2.60 -1.28 -14.43
CA THR A 32 -3.42 -1.61 -13.25
C THR A 32 -2.52 -2.00 -12.06
N LEU A 33 -1.50 -2.84 -12.29
CA LEU A 33 -0.55 -3.26 -11.26
C LEU A 33 0.40 -2.12 -10.83
N MET A 34 0.67 -1.16 -11.70
CA MET A 34 1.50 0.02 -11.39
C MET A 34 0.74 1.09 -10.61
N GLU A 35 -0.55 1.28 -10.89
CA GLU A 35 -1.40 2.26 -10.23
C GLU A 35 -1.67 1.92 -8.76
N ILE A 36 -1.72 0.63 -8.43
CA ILE A 36 -1.94 0.21 -7.04
C ILE A 36 -0.69 0.42 -6.17
N PRO A 37 -0.85 0.83 -4.91
CA PRO A 37 0.25 0.96 -3.96
C PRO A 37 0.82 -0.42 -3.56
N PRO A 38 2.10 -0.51 -3.15
CA PRO A 38 2.77 -1.77 -2.86
C PRO A 38 2.01 -2.73 -1.91
N PRO A 39 1.44 -2.27 -0.77
CA PRO A 39 0.69 -3.17 0.12
C PRO A 39 -0.51 -3.84 -0.55
N LEU A 40 -1.18 -3.14 -1.47
CA LEU A 40 -2.31 -3.69 -2.22
C LEU A 40 -1.82 -4.66 -3.30
N LEU A 41 -0.71 -4.34 -3.97
CA LEU A 41 -0.07 -5.26 -4.93
C LEU A 41 0.28 -6.62 -4.28
N TYR A 42 0.83 -6.59 -3.07
CA TYR A 42 1.13 -7.83 -2.34
C TYR A 42 -0.12 -8.66 -2.02
N ARG A 43 -1.25 -8.00 -1.75
CA ARG A 43 -2.53 -8.70 -1.54
C ARG A 43 -3.12 -9.23 -2.83
N VAL A 44 -3.04 -8.49 -3.93
CA VAL A 44 -3.44 -8.98 -5.26
C VAL A 44 -2.65 -10.23 -5.61
N GLN A 45 -1.33 -10.22 -5.38
CA GLN A 45 -0.48 -11.40 -5.56
C GLN A 45 -0.94 -12.57 -4.67
N HIS A 46 -1.24 -12.31 -3.40
CA HIS A 46 -1.73 -13.36 -2.48
C HIS A 46 -3.05 -13.97 -2.94
N HIS A 47 -4.03 -13.14 -3.33
CA HIS A 47 -5.30 -13.61 -3.87
C HIS A 47 -5.12 -14.37 -5.19
N TYR A 48 -4.29 -13.84 -6.09
CA TYR A 48 -4.00 -14.48 -7.37
C TYR A 48 -3.41 -15.88 -7.15
N ASN A 49 -2.39 -16.02 -6.31
CA ASN A 49 -1.80 -17.32 -6.02
C ASN A 49 -2.80 -18.25 -5.32
N SER A 50 -3.62 -17.75 -4.41
CA SER A 50 -4.64 -18.56 -3.75
C SER A 50 -5.64 -19.21 -4.72
N HIS A 51 -5.94 -18.57 -5.85
CA HIS A 51 -6.93 -19.06 -6.82
C HIS A 51 -6.32 -19.70 -8.06
N TYR A 52 -5.18 -19.20 -8.54
CA TYR A 52 -4.65 -19.46 -9.86
C TYR A 52 -3.24 -20.06 -9.88
N GLU A 53 -2.62 -20.32 -8.73
CA GLU A 53 -1.27 -20.94 -8.66
C GLU A 53 -1.16 -22.27 -9.43
N LYS A 54 -2.28 -23.00 -9.55
CA LYS A 54 -2.36 -24.23 -10.37
C LYS A 54 -2.07 -24.01 -11.86
N PHE A 55 -2.23 -22.79 -12.36
CA PHE A 55 -2.02 -22.38 -13.75
C PHE A 55 -0.75 -21.54 -13.93
N GLY A 56 0.12 -21.53 -12.92
CA GLY A 56 1.31 -20.68 -12.86
C GLY A 56 1.15 -19.61 -11.79
N ASP A 57 2.17 -19.47 -10.96
CA ASP A 57 2.18 -18.42 -9.95
C ASP A 57 2.17 -17.02 -10.58
N PHE A 58 1.82 -16.01 -9.79
CA PHE A 58 1.74 -14.63 -10.25
C PHE A 58 3.07 -14.12 -10.82
N VAL A 59 4.20 -14.56 -10.29
CA VAL A 59 5.54 -14.10 -10.67
C VAL A 59 5.85 -14.57 -12.08
N TRP A 60 5.72 -15.87 -12.29
CA TRP A 60 5.99 -16.56 -13.53
C TRP A 60 5.01 -16.14 -14.62
N ARG A 61 3.70 -16.04 -14.32
CA ARG A 61 2.70 -15.54 -15.28
C ARG A 61 2.91 -14.07 -15.64
N SER A 62 3.34 -13.23 -14.68
CA SER A 62 3.67 -11.83 -14.99
C SER A 62 4.88 -11.72 -15.92
N GLU A 63 5.88 -12.57 -15.74
CA GLU A 63 7.08 -12.60 -16.58
C GLU A 63 6.79 -13.10 -17.99
N ASP A 64 5.96 -14.14 -18.13
CA ASP A 64 5.53 -14.69 -19.41
C ASP A 64 4.69 -13.68 -20.22
N GLU A 65 3.71 -13.04 -19.60
CA GLU A 65 2.77 -12.15 -20.30
C GLU A 65 3.27 -10.73 -20.51
N LEU A 66 4.11 -10.20 -19.60
CA LEU A 66 4.59 -8.80 -19.65
C LEU A 66 6.08 -8.69 -20.00
N GLY A 67 6.81 -9.80 -19.95
CA GLY A 67 8.26 -9.85 -20.12
C GLY A 67 9.04 -9.52 -18.84
N PRO A 68 10.32 -9.95 -18.79
CA PRO A 68 11.15 -9.93 -17.58
C PRO A 68 11.38 -8.53 -17.01
N ARG A 69 11.45 -7.50 -17.87
CA ARG A 69 11.66 -6.12 -17.42
C ARG A 69 10.45 -5.56 -16.67
N LYS A 70 9.24 -5.74 -17.21
CA LYS A 70 8.00 -5.23 -16.60
C LYS A 70 7.66 -6.01 -15.34
N ALA A 71 7.81 -7.34 -15.37
CA ALA A 71 7.61 -8.19 -14.21
C ALA A 71 8.52 -7.81 -13.04
N ASN A 72 9.84 -7.64 -13.27
CA ASN A 72 10.76 -7.24 -12.21
C ASN A 72 10.40 -5.88 -11.58
N LEU A 73 9.93 -4.92 -12.37
CA LEU A 73 9.46 -3.64 -11.81
C LEU A 73 8.25 -3.81 -10.89
N ILE A 74 7.31 -4.70 -11.24
CA ILE A 74 6.14 -5.01 -10.41
C ILE A 74 6.62 -5.68 -9.11
N LEU A 75 7.43 -6.75 -9.22
CA LEU A 75 7.89 -7.54 -8.08
C LEU A 75 8.70 -6.71 -7.09
N HIS A 76 9.60 -5.87 -7.59
CA HIS A 76 10.45 -5.02 -6.76
C HIS A 76 9.64 -3.98 -5.96
N ARG A 77 8.43 -3.61 -6.42
CA ARG A 77 7.52 -2.78 -5.61
C ARG A 77 6.99 -3.56 -4.41
N GLY A 78 6.61 -4.82 -4.60
CA GLY A 78 6.17 -5.70 -3.51
C GLY A 78 7.27 -5.98 -2.47
N GLU A 79 8.53 -5.98 -2.89
CA GLU A 79 9.67 -6.19 -1.98
C GLU A 79 9.88 -5.05 -0.98
N LYS A 80 9.45 -3.82 -1.30
CA LYS A 80 9.62 -2.65 -0.41
C LYS A 80 8.77 -2.71 0.87
N ILE A 81 7.90 -3.71 1.00
CA ILE A 81 7.04 -3.90 2.17
C ILE A 81 7.82 -4.59 3.28
N SER A 82 7.72 -4.06 4.50
CA SER A 82 8.33 -4.64 5.70
C SER A 82 7.83 -6.08 5.97
N HIS A 83 8.67 -6.91 6.58
CA HIS A 83 8.32 -8.29 6.93
C HIS A 83 7.06 -8.38 7.81
N TYR A 84 6.85 -7.41 8.70
CA TYR A 84 5.67 -7.33 9.55
C TYR A 84 4.39 -7.10 8.73
N CYS A 85 4.40 -6.12 7.84
CA CYS A 85 3.26 -5.84 6.97
C CYS A 85 2.95 -7.02 6.05
N ARG A 86 3.96 -7.72 5.51
CA ARG A 86 3.73 -8.93 4.71
C ARG A 86 2.97 -10.01 5.47
N SER A 87 3.32 -10.22 6.74
CA SER A 87 2.65 -11.21 7.60
C SER A 87 1.20 -10.83 7.86
N LEU A 88 0.93 -9.55 8.18
CA LEU A 88 -0.44 -9.04 8.37
C LEU A 88 -1.28 -9.10 7.09
N LEU A 89 -0.69 -8.79 5.93
CA LEU A 89 -1.40 -8.71 4.65
C LEU A 89 -1.84 -10.08 4.12
N ARG A 90 -1.21 -11.18 4.58
CA ARG A 90 -1.64 -12.57 4.34
C ARG A 90 -2.89 -12.99 5.13
N SER A 91 -3.38 -12.14 6.04
CA SER A 91 -4.61 -12.43 6.78
C SER A 91 -5.81 -12.59 5.84
N THR A 92 -6.67 -13.56 6.13
CA THR A 92 -7.84 -13.93 5.32
C THR A 92 -8.82 -12.79 5.11
N HIS A 93 -8.94 -11.90 6.10
CA HIS A 93 -9.80 -10.72 6.01
C HIS A 93 -9.13 -9.53 6.68
N ILE A 94 -9.15 -8.37 6.03
CA ILE A 94 -8.74 -7.09 6.62
C ILE A 94 -9.90 -6.13 6.43
N GLN A 95 -10.37 -5.58 7.54
CA GLN A 95 -11.40 -4.56 7.56
C GLN A 95 -10.78 -3.25 8.04
N SER A 96 -11.18 -2.15 7.40
CA SER A 96 -10.82 -0.82 7.85
C SER A 96 -11.79 -0.39 8.94
N ARG A 97 -11.27 -0.10 10.12
CA ARG A 97 -12.00 0.57 11.19
C ARG A 97 -11.41 1.97 11.38
N THR A 98 -12.26 2.99 11.30
CA THR A 98 -11.87 4.38 11.53
C THR A 98 -12.28 4.76 12.95
N ASP A 99 -11.30 4.99 13.81
CA ASP A 99 -11.53 5.45 15.18
C ASP A 99 -11.32 6.96 15.29
N THR A 100 -12.16 7.64 16.06
CA THR A 100 -12.06 9.07 16.33
C THR A 100 -11.49 9.27 17.74
N MET A 101 -10.36 9.97 17.85
CA MET A 101 -9.72 10.25 19.13
C MET A 101 -9.58 11.76 19.36
N ALA A 102 -9.82 12.20 20.60
CA ALA A 102 -9.53 13.56 21.01
C ALA A 102 -8.01 13.74 21.20
N TYR A 103 -7.46 14.84 20.71
CA TYR A 103 -6.07 15.24 20.94
C TYR A 103 -6.03 16.68 21.45
N VAL A 104 -5.09 16.96 22.36
CA VAL A 104 -4.88 18.32 22.85
C VAL A 104 -3.91 19.01 21.90
N TYR A 105 -4.35 20.13 21.32
CA TYR A 105 -3.52 20.98 20.48
C TYR A 105 -3.39 22.35 21.14
N CYS A 106 -2.27 22.58 21.81
CA CYS A 106 -1.97 23.85 22.44
C CYS A 106 -1.19 24.75 21.49
N ARG A 107 -1.52 26.04 21.50
CA ARG A 107 -0.67 27.10 20.97
C ARG A 107 -0.23 27.98 22.12
N SER A 108 1.00 28.50 22.04
CA SER A 108 1.41 29.58 22.94
C SER A 108 0.64 30.83 22.51
N GLU A 109 -0.25 31.31 23.37
CA GLU A 109 -0.62 32.72 23.36
C GLU A 109 0.63 33.51 23.73
N GLU A 110 0.84 34.66 23.10
CA GLU A 110 2.03 35.49 23.25
C GLU A 110 2.36 35.76 24.74
N GLY A 111 3.64 35.66 25.05
CA GLY A 111 4.18 35.53 26.39
C GLY A 111 3.89 36.71 27.31
N ARG A 112 3.50 36.35 28.53
CA ARG A 112 3.90 36.99 29.78
C ARG A 112 5.21 37.78 29.60
N PRO A 113 5.28 39.07 30.01
CA PRO A 113 6.48 39.87 29.84
C PRO A 113 7.69 39.13 30.45
N PRO A 114 8.87 39.18 29.82
CA PRO A 114 10.08 38.65 30.43
C PRO A 114 10.22 39.32 31.79
N THR A 115 10.26 38.53 32.86
CA THR A 115 10.39 39.01 34.24
C THR A 115 11.61 39.92 34.34
N SER A 116 11.39 41.23 34.26
CA SER A 116 12.40 42.21 34.61
C SER A 116 12.42 42.28 36.14
N VAL A 117 13.53 41.79 36.69
CA VAL A 117 14.03 42.04 38.05
C VAL A 117 13.23 41.35 39.17
N SER A 118 13.81 40.29 39.74
CA SER A 118 13.59 39.98 41.15
C SER A 118 14.08 41.18 41.96
N GLN A 119 13.19 42.15 42.23
CA GLN A 119 13.47 43.21 43.21
C GLN A 119 13.61 42.54 44.58
N VAL A 120 14.83 42.15 44.92
CA VAL A 120 15.25 41.96 46.30
C VAL A 120 15.28 43.36 46.92
N THR A 121 14.14 43.82 47.43
CA THR A 121 14.13 44.90 48.40
C THR A 121 14.68 44.34 49.71
N GLY A 122 15.99 44.36 49.86
CA GLY A 122 16.65 44.25 51.16
C GLY A 122 16.29 45.49 51.97
N GLY A 123 15.42 45.33 52.97
CA GLY A 123 15.21 46.31 54.02
C GLY A 123 16.33 46.19 55.06
N PHE A 124 16.84 47.35 55.48
CA PHE A 124 17.89 47.59 56.47
C PHE A 124 17.59 46.98 57.84
#